data_AF-W0IUU2-F1
#
_entry.id   AF-W0IUU2-F1
#
_cell.length_a   1.000
_cell.length_b   1.000
_cell.length_c   1.000
_cell.angle_alpha   90.00
_cell.angle_beta   90.00
_cell.angle_gamma   90.00
#
_symmetry.space_group_name_H-M   'P 1'
#
loop_
_entity.id
_entity.type
_entity.pdbx_description
1 polymer ?
#
loop_
_entity_poly.entity_id
_entity_poly.type
_entity_poly.pdbx_seq_one_letter_code
_entity_poly.pdbx_strand_id
1 'polypeptide(L)'
;MRPVLCLLVPLVVAGCATRRPVAVVEPPPVQIAAALPTKAVETPYDVRGYREAAHSALRHEAHAVWRRSRVPLNFEGELVTVSRTGFAPASYAPLPENDELAAELATQKAITANLRTVQAAVVETERQVQAQYAALVRQSAEALRLREQLEAERAQLRAAAPPPAAPVELPASNPNEVRW
;
A
#
# COMPACT_ATOMS: atom_id res chain seq x y z
N MET A 1 -58.69 1.34 -42.49
CA MET A 1 -57.22 1.24 -42.51
C MET A 1 -56.70 0.54 -41.25
N ARG A 2 -56.81 -0.80 -41.16
CA ARG A 2 -56.21 -1.64 -40.10
C ARG A 2 -56.05 -3.12 -40.54
N PRO A 3 -55.15 -3.45 -41.51
CA PRO A 3 -54.70 -4.85 -41.60
C PRO A 3 -53.18 -5.03 -41.52
N VAL A 4 -52.39 -3.94 -41.57
CA VAL A 4 -50.92 -4.03 -41.65
C VAL A 4 -50.26 -4.35 -40.31
N LEU A 5 -50.88 -3.98 -39.19
CA LEU A 5 -50.28 -4.16 -37.86
C LEU A 5 -50.32 -5.62 -37.35
N CYS A 6 -51.26 -6.44 -37.83
CA CYS A 6 -51.43 -7.82 -37.33
C CYS A 6 -50.44 -8.84 -37.93
N LEU A 7 -49.75 -8.50 -39.03
CA LEU A 7 -48.83 -9.42 -39.71
C LEU A 7 -47.39 -9.34 -39.22
N LEU A 8 -47.00 -8.32 -38.45
CA LEU A 8 -45.63 -8.15 -37.95
C LEU A 8 -45.34 -8.91 -36.65
N VAL A 9 -46.37 -9.23 -35.85
CA VAL A 9 -46.21 -9.92 -34.57
C VAL A 9 -45.74 -11.39 -34.71
N PRO A 10 -46.24 -12.22 -35.64
CA PRO A 10 -45.81 -13.62 -35.71
C PRO A 10 -44.39 -13.79 -36.28
N LEU A 11 -43.88 -12.80 -37.01
CA LEU A 11 -42.57 -12.87 -37.67
C LEU A 11 -41.40 -12.66 -36.69
N VAL A 12 -41.61 -11.88 -35.62
CA VAL A 12 -40.59 -11.63 -34.58
C VAL A 12 -40.46 -12.81 -33.62
N VAL A 13 -41.55 -13.56 -33.36
CA VAL A 13 -41.53 -14.71 -32.43
C VAL A 13 -40.92 -15.96 -33.09
N ALA A 14 -41.07 -16.13 -34.41
CA ALA A 14 -40.49 -17.25 -35.15
C ALA A 14 -38.95 -17.17 -35.30
N GLY A 15 -38.36 -15.97 -35.16
CA GLY A 15 -36.92 -15.76 -35.31
C GLY A 15 -36.04 -16.26 -34.16
N CYS A 16 -36.62 -16.59 -33.00
CA CYS A 16 -35.86 -16.95 -31.80
C CYS A 16 -35.77 -18.46 -31.52
N ALA A 17 -36.42 -19.32 -32.32
CA ALA A 17 -36.58 -20.74 -32.01
C ALA A 17 -35.66 -21.70 -32.78
N THR A 18 -34.79 -21.22 -33.67
CA THR A 18 -33.92 -22.07 -34.50
C THR A 18 -32.46 -22.02 -34.06
N ARG A 19 -32.18 -22.34 -32.79
CA ARG A 19 -30.83 -22.79 -32.41
C ARG A 19 -30.68 -24.24 -32.85
N ARG A 20 -29.97 -24.46 -33.98
CA ARG A 20 -29.49 -25.81 -34.34
C ARG A 20 -28.58 -26.32 -33.21
N PRO A 21 -28.70 -27.59 -32.79
CA PRO A 21 -27.76 -28.15 -31.84
C PRO A 21 -26.38 -28.18 -32.51
N VAL A 22 -25.44 -27.38 -31.98
CA VAL A 22 -24.04 -27.49 -32.33
C VAL A 22 -23.55 -28.80 -31.73
N ALA A 23 -23.08 -29.71 -32.58
CA ALA A 23 -22.44 -30.93 -32.12
C ALA A 23 -21.21 -30.53 -31.28
N VAL A 24 -21.29 -30.74 -29.97
CA VAL A 24 -20.15 -30.60 -29.08
C VAL A 24 -19.26 -31.81 -29.36
N VAL A 25 -18.18 -31.60 -30.09
CA VAL A 25 -17.12 -32.60 -30.21
C VAL A 25 -16.42 -32.62 -28.86
N GLU A 26 -16.66 -33.66 -28.07
CA GLU A 26 -15.89 -33.88 -26.85
C GLU A 26 -14.41 -34.02 -27.22
N PRO A 27 -13.50 -33.26 -26.57
CA PRO A 27 -12.08 -33.46 -26.79
C PRO A 27 -11.72 -34.90 -26.41
N PRO A 28 -10.84 -35.58 -27.17
CA PRO A 28 -10.44 -36.93 -26.82
C PRO A 28 -9.90 -36.96 -25.39
N PRO A 29 -10.17 -38.03 -24.62
CA PRO A 29 -9.69 -38.12 -23.25
C PRO A 29 -8.16 -37.96 -23.24
N VAL A 30 -7.67 -37.09 -22.36
CA VAL A 30 -6.23 -36.87 -22.17
C VAL A 30 -5.62 -38.21 -21.79
N GLN A 31 -4.85 -38.80 -22.70
CA GLN A 31 -4.06 -40.00 -22.42
C GLN A 31 -2.89 -39.58 -21.53
N ILE A 32 -3.09 -39.66 -20.22
CA ILE A 32 -2.00 -39.51 -19.26
C ILE A 32 -1.16 -40.77 -19.37
N ALA A 33 0.08 -40.65 -19.86
CA ALA A 33 1.01 -41.76 -19.92
C ALA A 33 1.08 -42.44 -18.53
N ALA A 34 0.99 -43.77 -18.51
CA ALA A 34 1.10 -44.53 -17.27
C ALA A 34 2.38 -44.12 -16.53
N ALA A 35 2.23 -43.64 -15.30
CA ALA A 35 3.37 -43.23 -14.49
C ALA A 35 4.29 -44.45 -14.31
N LEU A 36 5.49 -44.38 -14.89
CA LEU A 36 6.51 -45.39 -14.68
C LEU A 36 6.78 -45.52 -13.18
N PRO A 37 6.97 -46.73 -12.66
CA PRO A 37 7.15 -46.91 -11.23
C PRO A 37 8.48 -46.25 -10.80
N THR A 38 8.46 -45.50 -9.70
CA THR A 38 9.60 -44.73 -9.20
C THR A 38 10.01 -45.18 -7.81
N LYS A 39 11.30 -45.07 -7.49
CA LYS A 39 11.84 -45.21 -6.14
C LYS A 39 12.30 -43.86 -5.62
N ALA A 40 12.23 -43.67 -4.30
CA ALA A 40 12.80 -42.48 -3.66
C ALA A 40 14.25 -42.75 -3.29
N VAL A 41 15.12 -41.79 -3.61
CA VAL A 41 16.54 -41.82 -3.25
C VAL A 41 16.85 -40.55 -2.48
N GLU A 42 17.60 -40.68 -1.39
CA GLU A 42 18.06 -39.56 -0.58
C GLU A 42 19.49 -39.19 -1.01
N THR A 43 19.72 -37.90 -1.21
CA THR A 43 21.01 -37.38 -1.64
C THR A 43 21.48 -36.33 -0.63
N PRO A 44 22.71 -36.45 -0.09
CA PRO A 44 23.29 -35.46 0.80
C PRO A 44 23.84 -34.27 0.01
N TYR A 45 23.59 -33.06 0.52
CA TYR A 45 24.13 -31.80 0.01
C TYR A 45 24.96 -31.15 1.12
N ASP A 46 26.27 -31.04 0.90
CA ASP A 46 27.15 -30.39 1.86
C ASP A 46 26.95 -28.87 1.82
N VAL A 47 26.41 -28.32 2.90
CA VAL A 47 26.24 -26.88 3.08
C VAL A 47 27.44 -26.37 3.86
N ARG A 48 28.18 -25.43 3.27
CA ARG A 48 29.28 -24.74 3.97
C ARG A 48 28.71 -23.91 5.11
N GLY A 49 29.46 -23.80 6.21
CA GLY A 49 29.05 -22.95 7.33
C GLY A 49 28.82 -21.51 6.89
N TYR A 50 27.74 -20.89 7.38
CA TYR A 50 27.31 -19.55 7.00
C TYR A 50 26.83 -18.75 8.22
N ARG A 51 26.73 -17.43 8.08
CA ARG A 51 26.14 -16.56 9.09
C ARG A 51 24.71 -16.22 8.70
N GLU A 52 23.82 -16.16 9.68
CA GLU A 52 22.42 -15.83 9.44
C GLU A 52 22.29 -14.36 9.00
N ALA A 53 21.49 -14.08 7.97
CA ALA A 53 21.35 -12.74 7.41
C ALA A 53 20.68 -11.75 8.38
N ALA A 54 19.74 -12.25 9.19
CA ALA A 54 19.06 -11.44 10.22
C ALA A 54 19.91 -11.26 11.49
N HIS A 55 20.82 -12.19 11.77
CA HIS A 55 21.64 -12.20 13.00
C HIS A 55 23.08 -12.60 12.70
N SER A 56 23.92 -11.62 12.34
CA SER A 56 25.31 -11.86 11.93
C SER A 56 26.20 -12.47 13.02
N ALA A 57 25.81 -12.37 14.30
CA ALA A 57 26.51 -13.03 15.41
C ALA A 57 26.33 -14.57 15.40
N LEU A 58 25.24 -15.08 14.84
CA LEU A 58 24.94 -16.51 14.80
C LEU A 58 25.59 -17.15 13.56
N ARG A 59 26.40 -18.18 13.79
CA ARG A 59 27.10 -18.95 12.75
C ARG A 59 26.60 -20.39 12.76
N HIS A 60 26.12 -20.84 11.62
CA HIS A 60 25.82 -22.24 11.37
C HIS A 60 27.10 -22.97 10.97
N GLU A 61 27.35 -24.13 11.57
CA GLU A 61 28.45 -25.01 11.20
C GLU A 61 28.16 -25.70 9.86
N ALA A 62 29.22 -26.21 9.21
CA ALA A 62 29.04 -26.97 7.98
C ALA A 62 28.28 -28.27 8.28
N HIS A 63 27.22 -28.56 7.53
CA HIS A 63 26.38 -29.74 7.74
C HIS A 63 25.76 -30.20 6.42
N ALA A 64 25.40 -31.49 6.35
CA ALA A 64 24.73 -32.06 5.20
C ALA A 64 23.21 -31.85 5.29
N VAL A 65 22.60 -31.39 4.21
CA VAL A 65 21.15 -31.35 4.02
C VAL A 65 20.74 -32.48 3.10
N TRP A 66 19.80 -33.30 3.54
CA TRP A 66 19.32 -34.44 2.76
C TRP A 66 18.11 -34.04 1.91
N ARG A 67 18.18 -34.30 0.60
CA ARG A 67 17.04 -34.10 -0.30
C ARG A 67 16.56 -35.45 -0.82
N ARG A 68 15.26 -35.68 -0.70
CA ARG A 68 14.60 -36.85 -1.27
C ARG A 68 14.13 -36.56 -2.69
N SER A 69 14.61 -37.35 -3.66
CA SER A 69 14.25 -37.24 -5.08
C SER A 69 13.61 -38.56 -5.55
N ARG A 70 12.62 -38.48 -6.45
CA ARG A 70 12.04 -39.67 -7.09
C ARG A 70 12.74 -39.94 -8.41
N VAL A 71 13.24 -41.16 -8.59
CA VAL A 71 13.91 -41.62 -9.82
C VAL A 71 13.21 -42.86 -10.35
N PRO A 72 13.33 -43.14 -11.66
CA PRO A 72 12.84 -44.39 -12.24
C PRO A 72 13.40 -45.61 -11.50
N LEU A 73 12.60 -46.69 -11.39
CA LEU A 73 13.00 -47.89 -10.65
C LEU A 73 14.29 -48.54 -11.20
N ASN A 74 14.50 -48.45 -12.51
CA ASN A 74 15.66 -48.94 -13.24
C ASN A 74 16.91 -48.01 -13.15
N PHE A 75 16.85 -46.96 -12.35
CA PHE A 75 18.01 -46.09 -12.14
C PHE A 75 19.03 -46.78 -11.20
N GLU A 76 20.18 -47.17 -11.76
CA GLU A 76 21.30 -47.83 -11.06
C GLU A 76 22.46 -46.85 -10.75
N GLY A 77 22.33 -45.56 -11.10
CA GLY A 77 23.38 -44.56 -10.88
C GLY A 77 23.46 -44.09 -9.42
N GLU A 78 24.64 -43.60 -9.03
CA GLU A 78 24.79 -42.82 -7.79
C GLU A 78 24.36 -41.37 -8.04
N LEU A 79 23.44 -40.85 -7.23
CA LEU A 79 23.09 -39.43 -7.28
C LEU A 79 24.17 -38.62 -6.55
N VAL A 80 25.25 -38.31 -7.26
CA VAL A 80 26.34 -37.50 -6.73
C VAL A 80 25.97 -36.01 -6.83
N THR A 81 26.17 -35.28 -5.73
CA THR A 81 26.14 -33.82 -5.74
C THR A 81 27.36 -33.28 -6.46
N VAL A 82 27.18 -32.91 -7.73
CA VAL A 82 28.22 -32.23 -8.50
C VAL A 82 28.30 -30.78 -8.01
N SER A 83 29.51 -30.30 -7.73
CA SER A 83 29.74 -28.88 -7.43
C SER A 83 29.13 -28.01 -8.54
N ARG A 84 28.59 -26.84 -8.18
CA ARG A 84 28.16 -25.82 -9.16
C ARG A 84 29.26 -25.44 -10.15
N THR A 85 30.53 -25.62 -9.77
CA THR A 85 31.71 -25.40 -10.62
C THR A 85 32.10 -26.60 -11.50
N GLY A 86 31.48 -27.76 -11.28
CA GLY A 86 31.73 -29.00 -12.03
C GLY A 86 30.92 -29.14 -13.32
N PHE A 87 29.87 -28.34 -13.48
CA PHE A 87 29.23 -28.14 -14.78
C PHE A 87 29.86 -26.93 -15.46
N ALA A 88 30.35 -27.10 -16.69
CA ALA A 88 30.62 -25.95 -17.55
C ALA A 88 29.30 -25.17 -17.70
N PRO A 89 29.27 -23.86 -17.42
CA PRO A 89 28.10 -23.04 -17.67
C PRO A 89 27.65 -23.26 -19.11
N ALA A 90 26.35 -23.45 -19.32
CA ALA A 90 25.78 -23.54 -20.67
C ALA A 90 26.15 -22.24 -21.42
N SER A 91 27.19 -22.33 -22.26
CA SER A 91 27.75 -21.31 -23.14
C SER A 91 27.83 -19.87 -22.60
N TYR A 92 29.05 -19.36 -22.44
CA TYR A 92 29.37 -17.93 -22.38
C TYR A 92 29.15 -17.21 -23.72
N ALA A 93 28.20 -17.62 -24.56
CA ALA A 93 27.83 -16.78 -25.69
C ALA A 93 27.08 -15.59 -25.07
N PRO A 94 27.66 -14.37 -25.00
CA PRO A 94 26.87 -13.22 -24.59
C PRO A 94 25.66 -13.16 -25.51
N LEU A 95 24.48 -12.89 -24.93
CA LEU A 95 23.31 -12.64 -25.77
C LEU A 95 23.70 -11.54 -26.77
N PRO A 96 23.31 -11.67 -28.05
CA PRO A 96 23.59 -10.64 -29.04
C PRO A 96 23.06 -9.30 -28.51
N GLU A 97 23.82 -8.23 -28.70
CA GLU A 97 23.41 -6.90 -28.29
C GLU A 97 22.04 -6.59 -28.90
N ASN A 98 21.09 -6.24 -28.04
CA ASN A 98 19.73 -5.88 -28.43
C ASN A 98 19.50 -4.42 -28.02
N ASP A 99 19.53 -3.54 -29.03
CA ASP A 99 19.39 -2.09 -28.84
C ASP A 99 18.05 -1.71 -28.22
N GLU A 100 16.96 -2.43 -28.53
CA GLU A 100 15.64 -2.19 -27.95
C GLU A 100 15.64 -2.49 -26.45
N LEU A 101 16.26 -3.62 -26.06
CA LEU A 101 16.38 -3.98 -24.65
C LEU A 101 17.28 -2.99 -23.88
N ALA A 102 18.35 -2.51 -24.51
CA ALA A 102 19.22 -1.51 -23.90
C ALA A 102 18.50 -0.16 -23.69
N ALA A 103 17.71 0.27 -24.67
CA ALA A 103 16.89 1.49 -24.59
C ALA A 103 15.80 1.37 -23.53
N GLU A 104 15.14 0.21 -23.44
CA GLU A 104 14.12 -0.05 -22.41
C GLU A 104 14.73 -0.05 -21.01
N LEU A 105 15.89 -0.71 -20.82
CA LEU A 105 16.60 -0.68 -19.53
C LEU A 105 17.07 0.73 -19.15
N ALA A 106 17.51 1.54 -20.12
CA ALA A 106 17.85 2.94 -19.87
C ALA A 106 16.61 3.75 -19.43
N THR A 107 15.47 3.52 -20.08
CA THR A 107 14.19 4.14 -19.73
C THR A 107 13.75 3.76 -18.32
N GLN A 108 13.81 2.47 -17.98
CA GLN A 108 13.45 1.98 -16.64
C GLN A 108 14.36 2.54 -15.55
N LYS A 109 15.68 2.68 -15.83
CA LYS A 109 16.62 3.34 -14.91
C LYS A 109 16.25 4.81 -14.70
N ALA A 110 15.90 5.54 -15.76
CA ALA A 110 15.47 6.93 -15.67
C ALA A 110 14.17 7.07 -14.86
N ILE A 111 13.17 6.22 -15.12
CA ILE A 111 11.91 6.19 -14.35
C ILE A 111 12.20 5.92 -12.87
N THR A 112 13.06 4.95 -12.58
CA THR A 112 13.41 4.59 -11.19
C THR A 112 14.12 5.75 -10.47
N ALA A 113 15.01 6.47 -11.15
CA ALA A 113 15.68 7.64 -10.60
C ALA A 113 14.68 8.78 -10.31
N ASN A 114 13.73 9.01 -11.21
CA ASN A 114 12.67 9.99 -11.01
C ASN A 114 11.78 9.64 -9.82
N LEU A 115 11.37 8.38 -9.69
CA LEU A 115 10.55 7.92 -8.56
C LEU A 115 11.27 8.12 -7.22
N ARG A 116 12.58 7.85 -7.14
CA ARG A 116 13.37 8.12 -5.92
C ARG A 116 13.44 9.61 -5.59
N THR A 117 13.57 10.46 -6.62
CA THR A 117 13.59 11.92 -6.45
C THR A 117 12.25 12.42 -5.92
N VAL A 118 11.14 11.94 -6.49
CA VAL A 118 9.78 12.26 -6.03
C VAL A 118 9.56 11.78 -4.59
N GLN A 119 10.00 10.56 -4.26
CA GLN A 119 9.89 10.03 -2.90
C GLN A 119 10.65 10.90 -1.89
N ALA A 120 11.86 11.36 -2.23
CA ALA A 120 12.62 12.26 -1.37
C ALA A 120 11.90 13.61 -1.17
N ALA A 121 11.29 14.15 -2.23
CA ALA A 121 10.50 15.38 -2.13
C ALA A 121 9.27 15.19 -1.24
N VAL A 122 8.55 14.07 -1.35
CA VAL A 122 7.38 13.78 -0.50
C VAL A 122 7.76 13.75 0.98
N VAL A 123 8.84 13.03 1.33
CA VAL A 123 9.33 12.97 2.73
C VAL A 123 9.67 14.36 3.27
N GLU A 124 10.28 15.21 2.44
CA GLU A 124 10.59 16.59 2.83
C GLU A 124 9.32 17.43 3.02
N THR A 125 8.34 17.30 2.13
CA THR A 125 7.04 18.01 2.27
C THR A 125 6.30 17.57 3.53
N GLU A 126 6.30 16.27 3.85
CA GLU A 126 5.69 15.76 5.08
C GLU A 126 6.33 16.35 6.33
N ARG A 127 7.67 16.44 6.36
CA ARG A 127 8.39 17.09 7.47
C ARG A 127 8.02 18.56 7.61
N GLN A 128 7.94 19.29 6.50
CA GLN A 128 7.57 20.70 6.51
C GLN A 128 6.14 20.91 7.04
N VAL A 129 5.19 20.08 6.59
CA VAL A 129 3.80 20.13 7.07
C VAL A 129 3.71 19.81 8.55
N GLN A 130 4.44 18.80 9.03
CA GLN A 130 4.50 18.47 10.46
C GLN A 130 5.07 19.63 11.29
N ALA A 131 6.12 20.30 10.80
CA ALA A 131 6.70 21.46 11.46
C ALA A 131 5.72 22.65 11.51
N GLN A 132 5.02 22.92 10.41
CA GLN A 132 3.99 23.96 10.36
C GLN A 132 2.83 23.67 11.31
N TYR A 133 2.38 22.41 11.37
CA TYR A 133 1.33 22.00 12.29
C TYR A 133 1.76 22.18 13.76
N ALA A 134 2.99 21.78 14.10
CA ALA A 134 3.54 21.97 15.44
C ALA A 134 3.64 23.46 15.81
N ALA A 135 4.02 24.33 14.87
CA ALA A 135 4.04 25.77 15.09
C ALA A 135 2.64 26.33 15.33
N LEU A 136 1.64 25.91 14.56
CA LEU A 136 0.25 26.35 14.70
C LEU A 136 -0.35 25.93 16.05
N VAL A 137 -0.03 24.73 16.54
CA VAL A 137 -0.42 24.27 17.88
C VAL A 137 0.21 25.12 18.99
N ARG A 138 1.47 25.53 18.84
CA ARG A 138 2.11 26.45 19.81
C ARG A 138 1.46 27.82 19.79
N GLN A 139 1.21 28.37 18.60
CA GLN A 139 0.56 29.67 18.44
C GLN A 139 -0.85 29.68 19.02
N SER A 140 -1.62 28.59 18.85
CA SER A 140 -2.96 28.50 19.44
C SER A 140 -2.91 28.43 20.97
N ALA A 141 -1.92 27.72 21.55
CA ALA A 141 -1.70 27.69 22.99
C ALA A 141 -1.29 29.06 23.56
N GLU A 142 -0.42 29.79 22.85
CA GLU A 142 -0.03 31.16 23.23
C GLU A 142 -1.21 32.12 23.15
N ALA A 143 -2.03 32.05 22.10
CA ALA A 143 -3.23 32.87 21.97
C ALA A 143 -4.25 32.62 23.09
N LEU A 144 -4.42 31.37 23.52
CA LEU A 144 -5.28 31.03 24.67
C LEU A 144 -4.72 31.62 25.97
N ARG A 145 -3.42 31.50 26.21
CA ARG A 145 -2.78 32.11 27.40
C ARG A 145 -2.95 33.62 27.44
N LEU A 146 -2.72 34.31 26.32
CA LEU A 146 -2.91 35.76 26.22
C LEU A 146 -4.36 36.15 26.48
N ARG A 147 -5.32 35.35 25.99
CA ARG A 147 -6.74 35.56 26.25
C ARG A 147 -7.07 35.45 27.74
N GLU A 148 -6.58 34.41 28.42
CA GLU A 148 -6.77 34.22 29.86
C GLU A 148 -6.18 35.40 30.67
N GLN A 149 -4.99 35.88 30.28
CA GLN A 149 -4.36 37.05 30.89
C GLN A 149 -5.21 38.31 30.74
N LEU A 150 -5.70 38.59 29.52
CA LEU A 150 -6.56 39.75 29.26
C LEU A 150 -7.90 39.66 30.00
N GLU A 151 -8.47 38.46 30.15
CA GLU A 151 -9.68 38.25 30.92
C GLU A 151 -9.44 38.48 32.42
N ALA A 152 -8.29 38.03 32.96
CA ALA A 152 -7.89 38.28 34.34
C ALA A 152 -7.63 39.77 34.62
N GLU A 153 -6.92 40.48 33.73
CA GLU A 153 -6.70 41.93 33.85
C GLU A 153 -8.02 42.71 33.82
N ARG A 154 -8.94 42.34 32.91
CA ARG A 154 -10.29 42.93 32.88
C ARG A 154 -11.06 42.69 34.17
N ALA A 155 -10.96 41.49 34.76
CA ALA A 155 -11.60 41.20 36.04
C ALA A 155 -11.02 42.04 37.19
N GLN A 156 -9.69 42.22 37.23
CA GLN A 156 -9.02 43.08 38.19
C GLN A 156 -9.45 44.55 38.05
N LEU A 157 -9.53 45.08 36.82
CA LEU A 157 -10.00 46.44 36.58
C LEU A 157 -11.45 46.65 37.01
N ARG A 158 -12.32 45.65 36.83
CA ARG A 158 -13.71 45.69 37.34
C ARG A 158 -13.76 45.67 38.87
N ALA A 159 -12.91 44.87 39.52
CA ALA A 159 -12.85 44.81 40.98
C ALA A 159 -12.25 46.07 41.62
N ALA A 160 -11.34 46.75 40.92
CA ALA A 160 -10.73 48.01 41.34
C ALA A 160 -11.61 49.25 41.05
N ALA A 161 -12.76 49.08 40.40
CA ALA A 161 -13.70 50.17 40.18
C ALA A 161 -14.31 50.61 41.52
N PRO A 162 -14.29 51.92 41.86
CA PRO A 162 -14.90 52.40 43.10
C PRO A 162 -16.39 52.08 43.13
N PRO A 163 -16.98 51.82 44.31
CA PRO A 163 -18.41 51.57 44.42
C PRO A 163 -19.20 52.74 43.81
N PRO A 164 -20.36 52.48 43.19
CA PRO A 164 -21.21 53.56 42.69
C PRO A 164 -21.49 54.51 43.85
N ALA A 165 -21.27 55.81 43.62
CA ALA A 165 -21.59 56.84 44.60
C ALA A 165 -23.04 56.63 45.07
N ALA A 166 -23.24 56.65 46.39
CA ALA A 166 -24.57 56.52 46.99
C ALA A 166 -25.54 57.48 46.28
N PRO A 167 -26.81 57.08 46.07
CA PRO A 167 -27.78 57.95 45.44
C PRO A 167 -27.83 59.25 46.23
N VAL A 168 -27.47 60.36 45.59
CA VAL A 168 -27.68 61.68 46.18
C VAL A 168 -29.19 61.86 46.23
N GLU A 169 -29.78 61.68 47.41
CA GLU A 169 -31.15 62.08 47.67
C GLU A 169 -31.24 63.59 47.43
N LEU A 170 -31.91 63.96 46.33
CA LEU A 170 -32.27 65.35 46.07
C LEU A 170 -33.17 65.81 47.24
N PRO A 171 -32.84 66.93 47.91
CA PRO A 171 -33.70 67.43 48.98
C PRO A 171 -35.09 67.70 48.41
N ALA A 172 -36.11 67.18 49.11
CA ALA A 172 -37.50 67.36 48.72
C ALA A 172 -37.80 68.85 48.53
N SER A 173 -38.23 69.22 47.33
CA SER A 173 -38.75 70.55 47.03
C SER A 173 -39.96 70.80 47.91
N ASN A 174 -39.79 71.64 48.93
CA ASN A 174 -40.84 72.01 49.87
C ASN A 174 -41.85 72.92 49.13
N PRO A 175 -43.11 72.52 48.92
CA PRO A 175 -44.07 73.28 48.10
C PRO A 175 -44.68 74.48 48.85
N ASN A 176 -44.01 75.02 49.86
CA ASN A 176 -44.56 76.03 50.78
C ASN A 176 -43.64 77.26 50.97
N GLU A 177 -42.89 77.66 49.96
CA GLU A 177 -42.36 79.03 49.92
C GLU A 177 -43.33 79.95 49.17
N VAL A 178 -44.37 80.36 49.90
CA VAL A 178 -45.07 81.63 49.68
C VAL A 178 -44.13 82.74 50.08
N ARG A 179 -43.82 83.70 49.20
CA ARG A 179 -43.62 85.13 49.58
C ARG A 179 -43.80 86.08 48.39
N TRP A 180 -44.88 86.87 48.52
CA TRP A 180 -45.08 88.30 48.22
C TRP A 180 -44.67 88.86 46.85
#